data_AF-A0A964VLG0-F1
#
_entry.id   AF-A0A964VLG0-F1
#
_cell.length_a   1.000
_cell.length_b   1.000
_cell.length_c   1.000
_cell.angle_alpha   90.00
_cell.angle_beta   90.00
_cell.angle_gamma   90.00
#
_symmetry.space_group_name_H-M   'P 1'
#
loop_
_entity.id
_entity.type
_entity.pdbx_description
1 polymer ?
#
loop_
_entity_poly.entity_id
_entity_poly.type
_entity_poly.pdbx_seq_one_letter_code
_entity_poly.pdbx_strand_id
1 'polypeptide(L)'
;MLPKPDLGDPSESGRQDEALPPAEPGADGASPPPKGRRLPSRWQSILVLTLADFDAIWRSWLCRGFLLVSALVTIIEMKGMQAKQQTASQMLEAVYITYIVVWMHGVIFIAGGALAREQDCLSDAILSRGITRGEYMSGKLAARCFAILLMIGCVLMPSSFWAIRQDKLVRTEDGYVASHAQNTKVEAWDPKKLFAEANGTVLEKKVEVGDAVRAGDVLAQLDDRFLFHDLENERRGEENARNDVTNCRRRFEDAKRAVAQAEDGLVRAERALIAKDLLSRSEQADKETEIRTRKRDLKNTESQLRITEDAIATAERAVENAQGKVNDARKRLGHSTITAPISGYITEVTVQRGQPVNVGTPLFALAPLDEYQVRVPIYKYEEFKRLKAGLTAYIKIEHTEFTGTIDRLGAATQTDKWGRESNFGIVRFKGNGTLGLLGLNADVRMVIPPPSQQTNRMTTVLNALTGRAANDVKSRTASVTTGWMFISFCKVIGCACMLVTLTLLASAVFRSPLIAILSVIGLWHVSNLLFDFAGLPELSYLEMIRTMDKVLGGIASPYTELGNVAWLFGFATVFGILALTVFIQRDPPK
;
A
#
# COMPACT_ATOMS: atom_id res chain seq x y z
N MET A 1 22.22 -51.27 90.64
CA MET A 1 22.62 -51.11 92.05
C MET A 1 23.64 -49.98 92.13
N LEU A 2 23.58 -49.17 93.19
CA LEU A 2 24.58 -48.15 93.57
C LEU A 2 25.94 -48.83 93.91
N PRO A 3 27.10 -48.14 93.88
CA PRO A 3 27.31 -46.87 94.58
C PRO A 3 28.12 -45.74 93.91
N LYS A 4 27.81 -44.53 94.40
CA LYS A 4 28.66 -43.33 94.61
C LYS A 4 28.96 -43.27 96.13
N PRO A 5 29.75 -42.32 96.67
CA PRO A 5 30.66 -41.33 96.06
C PRO A 5 32.06 -41.37 96.71
N ASP A 6 32.91 -40.36 96.47
CA ASP A 6 33.52 -39.65 97.61
C ASP A 6 33.78 -38.16 97.30
N LEU A 7 33.96 -37.35 98.34
CA LEU A 7 34.06 -35.87 98.31
C LEU A 7 35.43 -35.39 98.81
N GLY A 8 35.94 -34.28 98.27
CA GLY A 8 37.15 -33.60 98.77
C GLY A 8 37.42 -32.29 98.01
N ASP A 9 37.52 -31.18 98.73
CA ASP A 9 37.50 -29.80 98.22
C ASP A 9 38.87 -29.08 98.47
N PRO A 10 39.07 -27.74 98.56
CA PRO A 10 39.94 -27.05 97.60
C PRO A 10 41.06 -26.16 98.21
N SER A 11 42.07 -25.81 97.40
CA SER A 11 42.99 -24.65 97.53
C SER A 11 44.06 -24.72 96.41
N GLU A 12 44.84 -23.71 96.01
CA GLU A 12 44.83 -22.26 96.25
C GLU A 12 45.45 -21.51 95.04
N SER A 13 45.64 -20.20 95.16
CA SER A 13 46.09 -19.31 94.07
C SER A 13 47.61 -19.32 93.79
N GLY A 14 48.00 -18.94 92.55
CA GLY A 14 49.40 -18.69 92.18
C GLY A 14 49.55 -18.22 90.74
N ARG A 15 50.12 -17.02 90.52
CA ARG A 15 50.27 -16.37 89.21
C ARG A 15 51.68 -15.79 89.11
N GLN A 16 52.50 -16.25 88.16
CA GLN A 16 53.56 -15.46 87.52
C GLN A 16 54.21 -16.17 86.32
N ASP A 17 54.96 -15.39 85.55
CA ASP A 17 55.37 -15.62 84.16
C ASP A 17 56.77 -16.25 84.01
N GLU A 18 57.04 -16.86 82.84
CA GLU A 18 58.34 -17.08 82.12
C GLU A 18 58.17 -18.27 81.12
N ALA A 19 58.85 -18.40 79.97
CA ALA A 19 59.55 -17.50 79.05
C ALA A 19 59.67 -18.21 77.67
N LEU A 20 59.93 -17.48 76.57
CA LEU A 20 60.13 -18.10 75.23
C LEU A 20 61.54 -18.68 75.03
N PRO A 21 61.69 -19.74 74.20
CA PRO A 21 62.95 -20.09 73.53
C PRO A 21 63.13 -19.31 72.18
N PRO A 22 64.36 -19.24 71.63
CA PRO A 22 64.80 -18.07 70.85
C PRO A 22 64.75 -18.21 69.32
N ALA A 23 65.03 -17.09 68.63
CA ALA A 23 65.19 -16.96 67.18
C ALA A 23 66.65 -16.69 66.78
N GLU A 24 67.04 -17.06 65.55
CA GLU A 24 68.28 -16.71 64.82
C GLU A 24 68.02 -16.93 63.29
N PRO A 25 68.77 -16.31 62.35
CA PRO A 25 68.11 -15.33 61.47
C PRO A 25 68.44 -15.36 59.96
N GLY A 26 67.64 -14.61 59.18
CA GLY A 26 68.15 -13.76 58.10
C GLY A 26 68.23 -14.30 56.66
N ALA A 27 67.28 -13.92 55.81
CA ALA A 27 67.51 -13.67 54.37
C ALA A 27 66.43 -12.71 53.81
N ASP A 28 66.84 -11.53 53.35
CA ASP A 28 65.94 -10.53 52.76
C ASP A 28 65.40 -10.95 51.38
N GLY A 29 64.17 -10.56 51.04
CA GLY A 29 63.69 -10.59 49.65
C GLY A 29 62.25 -11.04 49.41
N ALA A 30 61.25 -10.42 50.04
CA ALA A 30 59.85 -10.59 49.66
C ALA A 30 59.11 -9.26 49.59
N SER A 31 58.63 -8.89 48.40
CA SER A 31 57.81 -7.69 48.17
C SER A 31 56.49 -7.75 48.95
N PRO A 32 55.94 -6.61 49.41
CA PRO A 32 54.61 -6.63 50.03
C PRO A 32 53.55 -7.10 49.03
N PRO A 33 52.54 -7.87 49.45
CA PRO A 33 51.49 -8.35 48.56
C PRO A 33 50.75 -7.16 47.93
N PRO A 34 50.30 -7.28 46.67
CA PRO A 34 49.69 -6.17 45.96
C PRO A 34 48.44 -5.70 46.71
N LYS A 35 48.39 -4.39 47.01
CA LYS A 35 47.20 -3.73 47.56
C LYS A 35 46.07 -3.80 46.55
N GLY A 36 45.30 -4.90 46.56
CA GLY A 36 44.01 -4.98 45.89
C GLY A 36 43.18 -3.78 46.32
N ARG A 37 42.68 -3.00 45.35
CA ARG A 37 41.93 -1.76 45.58
C ARG A 37 40.70 -2.06 46.43
N ARG A 38 40.81 -1.89 47.75
CA ARG A 38 39.65 -1.89 48.64
C ARG A 38 38.78 -0.69 48.23
N LEU A 39 37.53 -0.97 47.88
CA LEU A 39 36.53 0.06 47.60
C LEU A 39 36.49 1.08 48.76
N PRO A 40 36.28 2.38 48.50
CA PRO A 40 36.14 3.37 49.56
C PRO A 40 35.06 2.94 50.56
N SER A 41 35.26 3.23 51.85
CA SER A 41 34.40 2.71 52.95
C SER A 41 32.90 2.86 52.69
N ARG A 42 32.47 3.98 52.11
CA ARG A 42 31.08 4.26 51.70
C ARG A 42 30.50 3.20 50.75
N TRP A 43 31.26 2.79 49.74
CA TRP A 43 30.83 1.81 48.74
C TRP A 43 30.74 0.40 49.32
N GLN A 44 31.57 0.08 50.32
CA GLN A 44 31.46 -1.18 51.06
C GLN A 44 30.16 -1.24 51.87
N SER A 45 29.80 -0.16 52.58
CA SER A 45 28.52 -0.04 53.29
C SER A 45 27.32 -0.19 52.36
N ILE A 46 27.32 0.53 51.23
CA ILE A 46 26.26 0.46 50.21
C ILE A 46 26.10 -0.97 49.68
N LEU A 47 27.22 -1.65 49.35
CA LEU A 47 27.20 -3.01 48.80
C LEU A 47 26.70 -4.06 49.80
N VAL A 48 27.11 -3.97 51.07
CA VAL A 48 26.63 -4.88 52.13
C VAL A 48 25.12 -4.72 52.36
N LEU A 49 24.63 -3.47 52.45
CA LEU A 49 23.20 -3.19 52.55
C LEU A 49 22.42 -3.68 51.33
N THR A 50 22.98 -3.47 50.13
CA THR A 50 22.40 -3.94 48.86
C THR A 50 22.16 -5.44 48.87
N LEU A 51 23.16 -6.23 49.31
CA LEU A 51 23.07 -7.69 49.37
C LEU A 51 22.11 -8.18 50.46
N ALA A 52 22.08 -7.53 51.62
CA ALA A 52 21.16 -7.88 52.72
C ALA A 52 19.69 -7.62 52.36
N ASP A 53 19.38 -6.47 51.77
CA ASP A 53 18.03 -6.17 51.26
C ASP A 53 17.63 -7.13 50.13
N PHE A 54 18.56 -7.50 49.24
CA PHE A 54 18.30 -8.45 48.16
C PHE A 54 17.91 -9.85 48.66
N ASP A 55 18.62 -10.40 49.65
CA ASP A 55 18.26 -11.68 50.28
C ASP A 55 16.88 -11.60 50.97
N ALA A 56 16.56 -10.48 51.62
CA ALA A 56 15.25 -10.27 52.21
C ALA A 56 14.11 -10.23 51.16
N ILE A 57 14.33 -9.64 50.00
CA ILE A 57 13.38 -9.68 48.86
C ILE A 57 13.21 -11.12 48.36
N TRP A 58 14.30 -11.84 48.15
CA TRP A 58 14.29 -13.21 47.62
C TRP A 58 13.56 -14.20 48.54
N ARG A 59 13.73 -14.05 49.86
CA ARG A 59 13.03 -14.86 50.87
C ARG A 59 11.55 -14.52 50.99
N SER A 60 11.09 -13.36 50.53
CA SER A 60 9.67 -12.97 50.59
C SER A 60 8.77 -13.94 49.83
N TRP A 61 7.76 -14.50 50.51
CA TRP A 61 6.78 -15.38 49.88
C TRP A 61 5.92 -14.64 48.84
N LEU A 62 5.63 -13.34 49.10
CA LEU A 62 4.87 -12.49 48.20
C LEU A 62 5.62 -12.26 46.88
N CYS A 63 6.93 -11.97 46.94
CA CYS A 63 7.75 -11.78 45.73
C CYS A 63 7.89 -13.08 44.92
N ARG A 64 8.04 -14.23 45.59
CA ARG A 64 8.11 -15.55 44.94
C ARG A 64 6.78 -16.00 44.33
N GLY A 65 5.66 -15.76 45.02
CA GLY A 65 4.31 -16.02 44.51
C GLY A 65 3.99 -15.15 43.30
N PHE A 66 4.31 -13.86 43.37
CA PHE A 66 4.17 -12.92 42.26
C PHE A 66 5.00 -13.34 41.03
N LEU A 67 6.26 -13.77 41.23
CA LEU A 67 7.11 -14.34 40.17
C LEU A 67 6.47 -15.55 39.48
N LEU A 68 5.96 -16.50 40.27
CA LEU A 68 5.30 -17.71 39.77
C LEU A 68 4.03 -17.40 38.98
N VAL A 69 3.17 -16.50 39.48
CA VAL A 69 1.96 -16.07 38.77
C VAL A 69 2.32 -15.36 37.46
N SER A 70 3.32 -14.47 37.48
CA SER A 70 3.80 -13.77 36.27
C SER A 70 4.25 -14.76 35.19
N ALA A 71 5.10 -15.74 35.56
CA ALA A 71 5.58 -16.77 34.64
C ALA A 71 4.45 -17.67 34.11
N LEU A 72 3.47 -18.03 34.96
CA LEU A 72 2.31 -18.83 34.57
C LEU A 72 1.45 -18.09 33.53
N VAL A 73 1.16 -16.81 33.75
CA VAL A 73 0.38 -15.99 32.82
C VAL A 73 1.08 -15.89 31.47
N THR A 74 2.38 -15.60 31.43
CA THR A 74 3.16 -15.57 30.18
C THR A 74 3.08 -16.90 29.42
N ILE A 75 3.17 -18.05 30.11
CA ILE A 75 3.07 -19.37 29.47
C ILE A 75 1.66 -19.62 28.90
N ILE A 76 0.60 -19.18 29.59
CA ILE A 76 -0.79 -19.31 29.13
C ILE A 76 -1.02 -18.46 27.87
N GLU A 77 -0.55 -17.20 27.87
CA GLU A 77 -0.66 -16.31 26.72
C GLU A 77 0.09 -16.85 25.51
N MET A 78 1.35 -17.28 25.67
CA MET A 78 2.14 -17.85 24.58
C MET A 78 1.45 -19.06 23.93
N LYS A 79 0.86 -19.97 24.73
CA LYS A 79 0.05 -21.08 24.20
C LYS A 79 -1.23 -20.61 23.50
N GLY A 80 -1.93 -19.63 24.08
CA GLY A 80 -3.18 -19.08 23.52
C GLY A 80 -2.96 -18.38 22.17
N MET A 81 -1.82 -17.72 21.98
CA MET A 81 -1.46 -17.08 20.71
C MET A 81 -0.99 -18.08 19.66
N GLN A 82 -0.29 -19.15 20.07
CA GLN A 82 0.11 -20.23 19.17
C GLN A 82 -1.11 -20.93 18.54
N ALA A 83 -2.21 -21.07 19.28
CA ALA A 83 -3.49 -21.57 18.75
C ALA A 83 -4.17 -20.63 17.74
N LYS A 84 -3.80 -19.34 17.70
CA LYS A 84 -4.36 -18.32 16.79
C LYS A 84 -3.49 -18.02 15.56
N GLN A 85 -2.36 -18.72 15.39
CA GLN A 85 -1.41 -18.52 14.27
C GLN A 85 -0.98 -17.04 14.07
N GLN A 86 -0.82 -16.30 15.16
CA GLN A 86 -0.38 -14.89 15.10
C GLN A 86 1.09 -14.78 14.69
N THR A 87 1.48 -13.61 14.20
CA THR A 87 2.88 -13.31 13.84
C THR A 87 3.77 -13.25 15.07
N ALA A 88 5.07 -13.55 14.92
CA ALA A 88 6.03 -13.50 16.03
C ALA A 88 6.10 -12.10 16.69
N SER A 89 5.88 -11.02 15.92
CA SER A 89 5.77 -9.65 16.44
C SER A 89 4.58 -9.47 17.39
N GLN A 90 3.39 -9.92 16.99
CA GLN A 90 2.18 -9.86 17.82
C GLN A 90 2.29 -10.74 19.08
N MET A 91 2.97 -11.88 18.98
CA MET A 91 3.26 -12.74 20.14
C MET A 91 4.18 -12.04 21.15
N LEU A 92 5.23 -11.37 20.66
CA LEU A 92 6.13 -10.57 21.51
C LEU A 92 5.42 -9.34 22.09
N GLU A 93 4.60 -8.66 21.31
CA GLU A 93 3.78 -7.52 21.75
C GLU A 93 2.94 -7.86 22.98
N ALA A 94 2.09 -8.90 22.90
CA ALA A 94 1.24 -9.30 24.01
C ALA A 94 2.05 -9.71 25.25
N VAL A 95 3.11 -10.51 25.08
CA VAL A 95 4.00 -10.90 26.19
C VAL A 95 4.62 -9.68 26.86
N TYR A 96 5.08 -8.69 26.10
CA TYR A 96 5.65 -7.45 26.67
C TYR A 96 4.58 -6.58 27.34
N ILE A 97 3.35 -6.46 26.81
CA ILE A 97 2.25 -5.72 27.45
C ILE A 97 1.94 -6.31 28.82
N THR A 98 1.66 -7.62 28.87
CA THR A 98 1.31 -8.29 30.12
C THR A 98 2.48 -8.28 31.09
N TYR A 99 3.72 -8.43 30.59
CA TYR A 99 4.91 -8.28 31.43
C TYR A 99 4.99 -6.88 32.05
N ILE A 100 4.92 -5.80 31.27
CA ILE A 100 5.01 -4.42 31.80
C ILE A 100 3.92 -4.15 32.84
N VAL A 101 2.67 -4.49 32.55
CA VAL A 101 1.53 -4.24 33.44
C VAL A 101 1.67 -5.01 34.75
N VAL A 102 1.96 -6.32 34.68
CA VAL A 102 2.16 -7.15 35.88
C VAL A 102 3.34 -6.59 36.69
N TRP A 103 4.47 -6.39 36.03
CA TRP A 103 5.74 -6.06 36.68
C TRP A 103 5.76 -4.67 37.31
N MET A 104 5.02 -3.70 36.75
CA MET A 104 4.82 -2.38 37.36
C MET A 104 4.21 -2.49 38.77
N HIS A 105 3.19 -3.35 38.93
CA HIS A 105 2.62 -3.63 40.25
C HIS A 105 3.63 -4.33 41.16
N GLY A 106 4.41 -5.27 40.63
CA GLY A 106 5.50 -5.92 41.35
C GLY A 106 6.52 -4.94 41.92
N VAL A 107 7.00 -3.98 41.12
CA VAL A 107 7.92 -2.92 41.57
C VAL A 107 7.30 -2.04 42.64
N ILE A 108 6.02 -1.67 42.50
CA ILE A 108 5.29 -0.88 43.48
C ILE A 108 5.14 -1.63 44.83
N PHE A 109 4.82 -2.93 44.81
CA PHE A 109 4.80 -3.76 46.02
C PHE A 109 6.19 -3.93 46.66
N ILE A 110 7.22 -4.11 45.83
CA ILE A 110 8.62 -4.19 46.24
C ILE A 110 9.09 -2.87 46.89
N ALA A 111 8.60 -1.72 46.42
CA ALA A 111 8.87 -0.42 47.04
C ALA A 111 8.10 -0.24 48.37
N GLY A 112 6.81 -0.60 48.41
CA GLY A 112 5.96 -0.44 49.59
C GLY A 112 6.36 -1.29 50.80
N GLY A 113 6.75 -2.55 50.56
CA GLY A 113 7.16 -3.46 51.64
C GLY A 113 8.43 -3.04 52.40
N ALA A 114 9.21 -2.08 51.88
CA ALA A 114 10.51 -1.67 52.43
C ALA A 114 10.47 -0.43 53.33
N LEU A 115 9.33 0.27 53.39
CA LEU A 115 9.10 1.45 54.23
C LEU A 115 8.53 1.08 55.62
N ALA A 116 7.85 -0.07 55.74
CA ALA A 116 7.34 -0.55 57.03
C ALA A 116 8.44 -0.92 58.06
N ARG A 117 9.67 -1.25 57.59
CA ARG A 117 10.85 -1.53 58.44
C ARG A 117 11.78 -0.32 58.61
N GLU A 118 11.36 0.88 58.23
CA GLU A 118 12.23 2.06 58.36
C GLU A 118 12.54 2.37 59.83
N GLN A 119 11.59 2.11 60.75
CA GLN A 119 11.79 2.28 62.20
C GLN A 119 12.81 1.28 62.78
N ASP A 120 12.66 -0.02 62.52
CA ASP A 120 13.49 -1.08 63.11
C ASP A 120 14.99 -0.94 62.73
N CYS A 121 15.28 -0.62 61.47
CA CYS A 121 16.66 -0.43 61.01
C CYS A 121 17.27 0.91 61.44
N LEU A 122 16.47 1.97 61.66
CA LEU A 122 17.00 3.23 62.19
C LEU A 122 17.46 3.07 63.65
N SER A 123 16.76 2.27 64.47
CA SER A 123 17.22 1.94 65.83
C SER A 123 18.56 1.20 65.84
N ASP A 124 18.74 0.19 64.99
CA ASP A 124 19.99 -0.60 64.93
C ASP A 124 21.18 0.19 64.33
N ALA A 125 20.93 1.02 63.32
CA ALA A 125 21.97 1.82 62.66
C ALA A 125 22.55 2.92 63.57
N ILE A 126 21.74 3.46 64.49
CA ILE A 126 22.20 4.44 65.50
C ILE A 126 23.20 3.81 66.49
N LEU A 127 23.10 2.50 66.76
CA LEU A 127 23.80 1.85 67.87
C LEU A 127 25.13 1.17 67.53
N SER A 128 25.49 0.94 66.26
CA SER A 128 26.64 0.08 65.90
C SER A 128 27.69 0.66 64.94
N ARG A 129 27.33 1.56 64.01
CA ARG A 129 28.25 2.45 63.27
C ARG A 129 27.47 3.45 62.42
N GLY A 130 27.89 4.71 62.42
CA GLY A 130 27.22 5.80 61.70
C GLY A 130 27.25 5.68 60.18
N ILE A 131 26.33 4.88 59.61
CA ILE A 131 25.96 4.91 58.20
C ILE A 131 25.08 6.13 57.96
N THR A 132 25.36 6.93 56.93
CA THR A 132 24.51 8.08 56.59
C THR A 132 23.20 7.63 55.95
N ARG A 133 22.11 8.39 56.17
CA ARG A 133 20.81 8.11 55.55
C ARG A 133 20.89 8.01 54.01
N GLY A 134 21.77 8.81 53.39
CA GLY A 134 22.05 8.75 51.96
C GLY A 134 22.70 7.43 51.51
N GLU A 135 23.66 6.88 52.26
CA GLU A 135 24.26 5.57 51.97
C GLU A 135 23.23 4.43 52.12
N TYR A 136 22.38 4.50 53.15
CA TYR A 136 21.30 3.53 53.36
C TYR A 136 20.28 3.52 52.22
N MET A 137 19.79 4.71 51.83
CA MET A 137 18.86 4.83 50.70
C MET A 137 19.49 4.45 49.35
N SER A 138 20.79 4.74 49.17
CA SER A 138 21.53 4.32 47.97
C SER A 138 21.67 2.79 47.89
N GLY A 139 21.96 2.12 49.02
CA GLY A 139 22.00 0.65 49.10
C GLY A 139 20.63 0.02 48.80
N LYS A 140 19.56 0.58 49.37
CA LYS A 140 18.18 0.16 49.06
C LYS A 140 17.84 0.32 47.59
N LEU A 141 18.10 1.49 47.01
CA LEU A 141 17.84 1.76 45.59
C LEU A 141 18.61 0.79 44.68
N ALA A 142 19.90 0.57 44.97
CA ALA A 142 20.73 -0.38 44.24
C ALA A 142 20.18 -1.82 44.33
N ALA A 143 19.72 -2.27 45.51
CA ALA A 143 19.10 -3.59 45.68
C ALA A 143 17.84 -3.75 44.83
N ARG A 144 16.99 -2.71 44.78
CA ARG A 144 15.77 -2.76 43.96
C ARG A 144 16.11 -2.74 42.48
N CYS A 145 17.02 -1.87 42.02
CA CYS A 145 17.51 -1.87 40.62
C CYS A 145 18.15 -3.21 40.21
N PHE A 146 18.88 -3.88 41.11
CA PHE A 146 19.47 -5.18 40.84
C PHE A 146 18.42 -6.31 40.76
N ALA A 147 17.46 -6.35 41.69
CA ALA A 147 16.33 -7.29 41.63
C ALA A 147 15.46 -7.07 40.38
N ILE A 148 15.27 -5.81 39.99
CA ILE A 148 14.65 -5.36 38.74
C ILE A 148 15.38 -5.97 37.54
N LEU A 149 16.69 -5.76 37.40
CA LEU A 149 17.46 -6.29 36.28
C LEU A 149 17.47 -7.83 36.22
N LEU A 150 17.59 -8.50 37.37
CA LEU A 150 17.62 -9.96 37.45
C LEU A 150 16.26 -10.59 37.08
N MET A 151 15.15 -10.02 37.54
CA MET A 151 13.81 -10.47 37.14
C MET A 151 13.57 -10.33 35.63
N ILE A 152 14.00 -9.21 35.01
CA ILE A 152 13.86 -9.02 33.56
C ILE A 152 14.73 -10.04 32.82
N GLY A 153 15.98 -10.25 33.26
CA GLY A 153 16.86 -11.26 32.69
C GLY A 153 16.30 -12.70 32.75
N CYS A 154 15.68 -13.09 33.87
CA CYS A 154 15.18 -14.45 34.06
C CYS A 154 13.87 -14.77 33.33
N VAL A 155 13.02 -13.78 33.02
CA VAL A 155 11.69 -14.03 32.39
C VAL A 155 11.64 -13.53 30.95
N LEU A 156 12.14 -12.33 30.67
CA LEU A 156 11.94 -11.65 29.39
C LEU A 156 12.92 -12.11 28.31
N MET A 157 14.16 -12.49 28.66
CA MET A 157 15.09 -13.09 27.69
C MET A 157 14.61 -14.48 27.20
N PRO A 158 14.24 -15.44 28.08
CA PRO A 158 13.81 -16.76 27.63
C PRO A 158 12.53 -16.75 26.78
N SER A 159 11.52 -15.96 27.16
CA SER A 159 10.29 -15.83 26.37
C SER A 159 10.56 -15.22 24.99
N SER A 160 11.42 -14.19 24.94
CA SER A 160 11.77 -13.54 23.68
C SER A 160 12.59 -14.45 22.75
N PHE A 161 13.56 -15.19 23.30
CA PHE A 161 14.35 -16.16 22.54
C PHE A 161 13.48 -17.30 21.98
N TRP A 162 12.50 -17.77 22.75
CA TRP A 162 11.54 -18.78 22.29
C TRP A 162 10.66 -18.27 21.15
N ALA A 163 10.18 -17.02 21.23
CA ALA A 163 9.35 -16.41 20.18
C ALA A 163 10.10 -16.26 18.84
N ILE A 164 11.37 -15.82 18.86
CA ILE A 164 12.21 -15.77 17.64
C ILE A 164 12.30 -17.15 16.97
N ARG A 165 12.47 -18.21 17.75
CA ARG A 165 12.65 -19.58 17.22
C ARG A 165 11.39 -20.12 16.52
N GLN A 166 10.22 -19.52 16.73
CA GLN A 166 8.99 -19.88 16.01
C GLN A 166 8.80 -19.12 14.68
N ASP A 167 9.63 -18.13 14.37
CA ASP A 167 9.46 -17.30 13.17
C ASP A 167 9.81 -18.07 11.87
N LYS A 168 8.80 -18.68 11.25
CA LYS A 168 8.87 -19.22 9.89
C LYS A 168 8.52 -18.14 8.86
N LEU A 169 9.48 -17.24 8.63
CA LEU A 169 9.69 -16.46 7.39
C LEU A 169 8.41 -16.03 6.63
N VAL A 170 7.81 -14.91 7.03
CA VAL A 170 7.06 -14.07 6.06
C VAL A 170 8.07 -13.27 5.23
N ARG A 171 8.82 -13.97 4.38
CA ARG A 171 9.60 -13.33 3.31
C ARG A 171 8.63 -12.93 2.21
N THR A 172 8.20 -11.68 2.23
CA THR A 172 7.79 -11.02 0.99
C THR A 172 9.01 -10.99 0.07
N GLU A 173 8.96 -11.74 -1.02
CA GLU A 173 10.01 -11.72 -2.06
C GLU A 173 10.24 -10.30 -2.59
N ASP A 174 11.45 -10.01 -3.06
CA ASP A 174 11.96 -8.65 -3.30
C ASP A 174 11.06 -7.80 -4.22
N GLY A 175 10.17 -7.01 -3.61
CA GLY A 175 9.14 -6.24 -4.30
C GLY A 175 8.35 -5.36 -3.34
N TYR A 176 8.86 -4.16 -3.06
CA TYR A 176 8.40 -3.35 -1.93
C TYR A 176 6.99 -2.76 -2.12
N VAL A 177 6.07 -3.22 -1.27
CA VAL A 177 4.67 -2.76 -1.15
C VAL A 177 3.75 -3.27 -2.25
N ALA A 178 2.95 -4.29 -1.91
CA ALA A 178 1.69 -4.54 -2.59
C ALA A 178 0.73 -3.37 -2.31
N SER A 179 0.45 -2.53 -3.32
CA SER A 179 -0.81 -1.77 -3.28
C SER A 179 -1.93 -2.78 -3.45
N HIS A 180 -2.68 -2.98 -2.37
CA HIS A 180 -3.70 -4.00 -2.28
C HIS A 180 -5.06 -3.35 -2.47
N ALA A 181 -5.65 -3.53 -3.65
CA ALA A 181 -7.05 -3.23 -3.84
C ALA A 181 -7.84 -4.53 -3.61
N GLN A 182 -8.76 -4.47 -2.66
CA GLN A 182 -9.69 -5.55 -2.38
C GLN A 182 -10.99 -5.34 -3.13
N ASN A 183 -11.68 -6.43 -3.45
CA ASN A 183 -13.03 -6.39 -3.99
C ASN A 183 -13.17 -5.57 -5.30
N THR A 184 -12.13 -5.63 -6.15
CA THR A 184 -12.13 -5.00 -7.48
C THR A 184 -12.81 -5.89 -8.50
N LYS A 185 -13.60 -5.34 -9.42
CA LYS A 185 -14.38 -6.17 -10.35
C LYS A 185 -13.53 -6.61 -11.55
N VAL A 186 -13.60 -7.90 -11.89
CA VAL A 186 -13.02 -8.43 -13.13
C VAL A 186 -13.89 -8.04 -14.31
N GLU A 187 -13.28 -7.45 -15.33
CA GLU A 187 -13.91 -7.06 -16.60
C GLU A 187 -13.24 -7.79 -17.77
N ALA A 188 -13.90 -7.83 -18.92
CA ALA A 188 -13.28 -8.33 -20.14
C ALA A 188 -12.21 -7.36 -20.65
N TRP A 189 -11.20 -7.88 -21.35
CA TRP A 189 -10.31 -7.03 -22.14
C TRP A 189 -11.04 -6.53 -23.40
N ASP A 190 -11.12 -5.21 -23.60
CA ASP A 190 -11.76 -4.53 -24.74
C ASP A 190 -13.17 -5.05 -25.14
N PRO A 191 -14.19 -4.94 -24.26
CA PRO A 191 -15.56 -5.35 -24.59
C PRO A 191 -16.18 -4.41 -25.65
N LYS A 192 -16.66 -4.98 -26.75
CA LYS A 192 -17.28 -4.22 -27.86
C LYS A 192 -18.80 -4.20 -27.74
N LYS A 193 -19.37 -3.00 -27.63
CA LYS A 193 -20.81 -2.77 -27.75
C LYS A 193 -21.17 -2.55 -29.22
N LEU A 194 -22.16 -3.29 -29.71
CA LEU A 194 -22.72 -3.12 -31.04
C LEU A 194 -23.96 -2.27 -30.97
N PHE A 195 -24.08 -1.36 -31.93
CA PHE A 195 -25.20 -0.46 -32.08
C PHE A 195 -25.84 -0.70 -33.45
N ALA A 196 -27.12 -0.38 -33.60
CA ALA A 196 -27.78 -0.41 -34.89
C ALA A 196 -27.15 0.65 -35.82
N GLU A 197 -26.75 0.23 -37.02
CA GLU A 197 -26.20 1.11 -38.06
C GLU A 197 -27.25 1.47 -39.14
N ALA A 198 -28.41 0.79 -39.12
CA ALA A 198 -29.59 1.08 -39.92
C ALA A 198 -30.85 1.15 -39.03
N ASN A 199 -31.86 1.92 -39.47
CA ASN A 199 -33.18 1.90 -38.87
C ASN A 199 -33.96 0.67 -39.37
N GLY A 200 -34.69 -0.02 -38.49
CA GLY A 200 -35.53 -1.15 -38.86
C GLY A 200 -36.18 -1.84 -37.67
N THR A 201 -36.99 -2.86 -37.92
CA THR A 201 -37.54 -3.73 -36.87
C THR A 201 -36.78 -5.04 -36.83
N VAL A 202 -36.43 -5.58 -35.66
CA VAL A 202 -35.72 -6.86 -35.57
C VAL A 202 -36.62 -8.01 -36.02
N LEU A 203 -36.34 -8.61 -37.18
CA LEU A 203 -37.06 -9.79 -37.69
C LEU A 203 -36.77 -11.03 -36.85
N GLU A 204 -35.49 -11.26 -36.56
CA GLU A 204 -34.99 -12.43 -35.86
C GLU A 204 -33.69 -12.09 -35.10
N LYS A 205 -33.56 -12.68 -33.90
CA LYS A 205 -32.37 -12.67 -33.06
C LYS A 205 -31.85 -14.11 -33.00
N LYS A 206 -30.62 -14.35 -33.45
CA LYS A 206 -30.03 -15.70 -33.60
C LYS A 206 -29.16 -16.15 -32.42
N VAL A 207 -28.88 -15.25 -31.48
CA VAL A 207 -27.99 -15.50 -30.33
C VAL A 207 -28.63 -15.08 -29.00
N GLU A 208 -28.17 -15.68 -27.91
CA GLU A 208 -28.57 -15.41 -26.53
C GLU A 208 -27.34 -14.98 -25.69
N VAL A 209 -27.57 -14.53 -24.44
CA VAL A 209 -26.48 -14.21 -23.52
C VAL A 209 -25.76 -15.49 -23.13
N GLY A 210 -24.44 -15.51 -23.27
CA GLY A 210 -23.59 -16.68 -23.01
C GLY A 210 -23.18 -17.45 -24.27
N ASP A 211 -23.77 -17.17 -25.44
CA ASP A 211 -23.37 -17.83 -26.69
C ASP A 211 -21.96 -17.40 -27.13
N ALA A 212 -21.20 -18.38 -27.63
CA ALA A 212 -19.90 -18.17 -28.27
C ALA A 212 -20.10 -17.85 -29.75
N VAL A 213 -19.49 -16.76 -30.22
CA VAL A 213 -19.58 -16.28 -31.61
C VAL A 213 -18.20 -16.00 -32.18
N ARG A 214 -18.04 -16.18 -33.49
CA ARG A 214 -16.83 -15.86 -34.26
C ARG A 214 -17.02 -14.54 -35.00
N ALA A 215 -15.91 -13.86 -35.30
CA ALA A 215 -15.94 -12.70 -36.18
C ALA A 215 -16.59 -13.05 -37.53
N GLY A 216 -17.64 -12.31 -37.91
CA GLY A 216 -18.46 -12.54 -39.09
C GLY A 216 -19.80 -13.27 -38.84
N ASP A 217 -20.00 -13.89 -37.67
CA ASP A 217 -21.25 -14.60 -37.37
C ASP A 217 -22.45 -13.64 -37.27
N VAL A 218 -23.61 -14.04 -37.80
CA VAL A 218 -24.83 -13.23 -37.82
C VAL A 218 -25.58 -13.33 -36.48
N LEU A 219 -25.69 -12.21 -35.79
CA LEU A 219 -26.30 -12.09 -34.46
C LEU A 219 -27.81 -11.79 -34.53
N ALA A 220 -28.19 -10.90 -35.43
CA ALA A 220 -29.59 -10.53 -35.68
C ALA A 220 -29.78 -10.01 -37.11
N GLN A 221 -31.03 -10.04 -37.56
CA GLN A 221 -31.44 -9.49 -38.85
C GLN A 221 -32.57 -8.48 -38.65
N LEU A 222 -32.39 -7.27 -39.20
CA LEU A 222 -33.42 -6.24 -39.28
C LEU A 222 -34.30 -6.46 -40.51
N ASP A 223 -35.52 -5.91 -40.48
CA ASP A 223 -36.43 -5.88 -41.63
C ASP A 223 -35.81 -5.05 -42.77
N ASP A 224 -35.30 -5.76 -43.76
CA ASP A 224 -34.53 -5.23 -44.87
C ASP A 224 -35.41 -4.75 -46.04
N ARG A 225 -36.71 -5.06 -46.04
CA ARG A 225 -37.63 -4.78 -47.15
C ARG A 225 -37.65 -3.30 -47.54
N PHE A 226 -37.67 -2.41 -46.55
CA PHE A 226 -37.62 -0.96 -46.79
C PHE A 226 -36.28 -0.54 -47.42
N LEU A 227 -35.16 -1.08 -46.91
CA LEU A 227 -33.81 -0.79 -47.38
C LEU A 227 -33.54 -1.36 -48.77
N PHE A 228 -34.16 -2.50 -49.11
CA PHE A 228 -34.12 -3.10 -50.43
C PHE A 228 -34.90 -2.26 -51.44
N HIS A 229 -36.09 -1.76 -51.08
CA HIS A 229 -36.83 -0.81 -51.91
C HIS A 229 -36.10 0.53 -52.08
N ASP A 230 -35.40 1.04 -51.06
CA ASP A 230 -34.53 2.24 -51.17
C ASP A 230 -33.41 2.03 -52.20
N LEU A 231 -32.67 0.91 -52.09
CA LEU A 231 -31.64 0.53 -53.06
C LEU A 231 -32.17 0.41 -54.50
N GLU A 232 -33.35 -0.18 -54.67
CA GLU A 232 -33.94 -0.36 -56.00
C GLU A 232 -34.45 0.96 -56.61
N ASN A 233 -34.93 1.90 -55.79
CA ASN A 233 -35.26 3.25 -56.24
C ASN A 233 -34.02 4.02 -56.71
N GLU A 234 -32.92 3.97 -55.94
CA GLU A 234 -31.67 4.64 -56.33
C GLU A 234 -31.03 4.00 -57.58
N ARG A 235 -31.15 2.68 -57.76
CA ARG A 235 -30.72 1.99 -59.00
C ARG A 235 -31.44 2.49 -60.24
N ARG A 236 -32.75 2.71 -60.15
CA ARG A 236 -33.54 3.31 -61.24
C ARG A 236 -33.13 4.76 -61.49
N GLY A 237 -32.77 5.50 -60.44
CA GLY A 237 -32.15 6.82 -60.57
C GLY A 237 -30.84 6.79 -61.35
N GLU A 238 -29.98 5.80 -61.10
CA GLU A 238 -28.73 5.58 -61.83
C GLU A 238 -28.97 5.20 -63.30
N GLU A 239 -29.94 4.31 -63.57
CA GLU A 239 -30.33 3.94 -64.92
C GLU A 239 -30.85 5.15 -65.73
N ASN A 240 -31.70 5.99 -65.13
CA ASN A 240 -32.16 7.22 -65.75
C ASN A 240 -31.00 8.17 -66.11
N ALA A 241 -30.04 8.36 -65.21
CA ALA A 241 -28.85 9.18 -65.49
C ALA A 241 -27.99 8.59 -66.63
N ARG A 242 -27.85 7.26 -66.72
CA ARG A 242 -27.15 6.57 -67.84
C ARG A 242 -27.89 6.73 -69.17
N ASN A 243 -29.22 6.72 -69.14
CA ASN A 243 -30.06 7.02 -70.31
C ASN A 243 -29.88 8.48 -70.77
N ASP A 244 -29.73 9.43 -69.83
CA ASP A 244 -29.44 10.83 -70.15
C ASP A 244 -28.05 11.03 -70.76
N VAL A 245 -27.00 10.35 -70.28
CA VAL A 245 -25.69 10.32 -70.96
C VAL A 245 -25.83 9.81 -72.40
N THR A 246 -26.62 8.76 -72.62
CA THR A 246 -26.89 8.21 -73.95
C THR A 246 -27.61 9.22 -74.85
N ASN A 247 -28.56 9.97 -74.30
CA ASN A 247 -29.26 11.05 -75.01
C ASN A 247 -28.33 12.23 -75.34
N CYS A 248 -27.44 12.65 -74.41
CA CYS A 248 -26.44 13.69 -74.67
C CYS A 248 -25.42 13.25 -75.74
N ARG A 249 -24.93 12.01 -75.69
CA ARG A 249 -24.02 11.45 -76.72
C ARG A 249 -24.68 11.43 -78.11
N ARG A 250 -25.97 11.10 -78.20
CA ARG A 250 -26.73 11.20 -79.47
C ARG A 250 -26.74 12.64 -80.01
N ARG A 251 -27.06 13.62 -79.16
CA ARG A 251 -27.07 15.05 -79.52
C ARG A 251 -25.70 15.57 -79.94
N PHE A 252 -24.62 15.09 -79.33
CA PHE A 252 -23.25 15.42 -79.72
C PHE A 252 -22.91 14.87 -81.11
N GLU A 253 -23.23 13.61 -81.41
CA GLU A 253 -23.02 13.06 -82.76
C GLU A 253 -23.94 13.72 -83.82
N ASP A 254 -25.13 14.19 -83.44
CA ASP A 254 -25.98 15.03 -84.30
C ASP A 254 -25.32 16.40 -84.58
N ALA A 255 -24.82 17.09 -83.55
CA ALA A 255 -24.12 18.37 -83.69
C ALA A 255 -22.81 18.24 -84.49
N LYS A 256 -22.06 17.16 -84.29
CA LYS A 256 -20.82 16.85 -85.02
C LYS A 256 -21.07 16.59 -86.50
N ARG A 257 -22.17 15.91 -86.84
CA ARG A 257 -22.63 15.77 -88.24
C ARG A 257 -23.05 17.11 -88.83
N ALA A 258 -23.66 18.00 -88.05
CA ALA A 258 -23.98 19.36 -88.52
C ALA A 258 -22.73 20.22 -88.78
N VAL A 259 -21.69 20.13 -87.93
CA VAL A 259 -20.38 20.77 -88.17
C VAL A 259 -19.77 20.26 -89.48
N ALA A 260 -19.67 18.95 -89.67
CA ALA A 260 -19.13 18.37 -90.91
C ALA A 260 -19.89 18.84 -92.16
N GLN A 261 -21.22 18.98 -92.10
CA GLN A 261 -22.02 19.55 -93.19
C GLN A 261 -21.75 21.05 -93.44
N ALA A 262 -21.48 21.83 -92.38
CA ALA A 262 -21.13 23.24 -92.48
C ALA A 262 -19.72 23.44 -93.07
N GLU A 263 -18.75 22.62 -92.66
CA GLU A 263 -17.40 22.55 -93.23
C GLU A 263 -17.44 22.21 -94.73
N ASP A 264 -18.16 21.14 -95.11
CA ASP A 264 -18.36 20.74 -96.50
C ASP A 264 -19.00 21.86 -97.34
N GLY A 265 -19.98 22.56 -96.76
CA GLY A 265 -20.63 23.71 -97.40
C GLY A 265 -19.67 24.88 -97.61
N LEU A 266 -18.80 25.16 -96.64
CA LEU A 266 -17.76 26.18 -96.73
C LEU A 266 -16.71 25.82 -97.79
N VAL A 267 -16.19 24.60 -97.77
CA VAL A 267 -15.19 24.12 -98.75
C VAL A 267 -15.73 24.17 -100.18
N ARG A 268 -17.02 23.86 -100.39
CA ARG A 268 -17.68 24.01 -101.70
C ARG A 268 -17.77 25.48 -102.14
N ALA A 269 -18.10 26.40 -101.22
CA ALA A 269 -18.15 27.82 -101.52
C ALA A 269 -16.76 28.42 -101.85
N GLU A 270 -15.73 28.04 -101.09
CA GLU A 270 -14.35 28.48 -101.34
C GLU A 270 -13.81 27.91 -102.67
N ARG A 271 -14.07 26.64 -102.99
CA ARG A 271 -13.73 26.07 -104.31
C ARG A 271 -14.45 26.78 -105.47
N ALA A 272 -15.71 27.18 -105.27
CA ALA A 272 -16.47 27.91 -106.29
C ALA A 272 -15.91 29.32 -106.58
N LEU A 273 -15.26 29.96 -105.59
CA LEU A 273 -14.51 31.21 -105.78
C LEU A 273 -13.22 30.98 -106.59
N ILE A 274 -12.41 29.99 -106.17
CA ILE A 274 -11.10 29.70 -106.80
C ILE A 274 -11.26 29.23 -108.26
N ALA A 275 -12.30 28.45 -108.57
CA ALA A 275 -12.52 27.91 -109.91
C ALA A 275 -12.91 28.95 -110.99
N LYS A 276 -13.03 30.24 -110.64
CA LYS A 276 -13.52 31.30 -111.53
C LYS A 276 -12.78 32.64 -111.37
N ASP A 277 -11.48 32.63 -111.66
CA ASP A 277 -10.58 33.79 -111.67
C ASP A 277 -10.84 34.81 -112.82
N LEU A 278 -12.07 34.84 -113.36
CA LEU A 278 -12.51 35.59 -114.56
C LEU A 278 -13.88 36.27 -114.39
N LEU A 279 -14.40 36.38 -113.17
CA LEU A 279 -15.74 36.93 -112.87
C LEU A 279 -15.79 38.46 -112.79
N SER A 280 -17.01 39.00 -112.89
CA SER A 280 -17.27 40.43 -112.65
C SER A 280 -17.10 40.80 -111.16
N ARG A 281 -16.69 42.05 -110.87
CA ARG A 281 -16.52 42.56 -109.49
C ARG A 281 -17.76 42.37 -108.61
N SER A 282 -18.96 42.39 -109.19
CA SER A 282 -20.21 42.16 -108.44
C SER A 282 -20.33 40.71 -107.96
N GLU A 283 -20.02 39.75 -108.83
CA GLU A 283 -20.17 38.32 -108.53
C GLU A 283 -19.13 37.84 -107.51
N GLN A 284 -17.94 38.47 -107.49
CA GLN A 284 -16.93 38.25 -106.46
C GLN A 284 -17.42 38.69 -105.07
N ALA A 285 -18.01 39.88 -104.94
CA ALA A 285 -18.54 40.39 -103.69
C ALA A 285 -19.69 39.53 -103.12
N ASP A 286 -20.55 38.99 -104.01
CA ASP A 286 -21.61 38.06 -103.62
C ASP A 286 -21.03 36.75 -103.06
N LYS A 287 -19.98 36.20 -103.69
CA LYS A 287 -19.31 34.97 -103.21
C LYS A 287 -18.48 35.16 -101.94
N GLU A 288 -17.84 36.30 -101.76
CA GLU A 288 -17.23 36.66 -100.47
C GLU A 288 -18.27 36.76 -99.35
N THR A 289 -19.46 37.30 -99.66
CA THR A 289 -20.57 37.39 -98.71
C THR A 289 -21.14 36.01 -98.38
N GLU A 290 -21.24 35.11 -99.37
CA GLU A 290 -21.60 33.70 -99.14
C GLU A 290 -20.59 33.00 -98.22
N ILE A 291 -19.29 33.08 -98.52
CA ILE A 291 -18.21 32.50 -97.68
C ILE A 291 -18.25 33.08 -96.26
N ARG A 292 -18.44 34.40 -96.11
CA ARG A 292 -18.56 35.06 -94.79
C ARG A 292 -19.77 34.55 -94.00
N THR A 293 -20.85 34.19 -94.69
CA THR A 293 -22.05 33.61 -94.08
C THR A 293 -21.78 32.16 -93.66
N ARG A 294 -21.21 31.33 -94.55
CA ARG A 294 -20.81 29.95 -94.22
C ARG A 294 -19.80 29.87 -93.07
N LYS A 295 -18.86 30.82 -92.96
CA LYS A 295 -17.93 30.91 -91.82
C LYS A 295 -18.63 31.26 -90.50
N ARG A 296 -19.72 32.03 -90.53
CA ARG A 296 -20.57 32.28 -89.35
C ARG A 296 -21.39 31.04 -89.00
N ASP A 297 -21.96 30.36 -89.99
CA ASP A 297 -22.73 29.13 -89.80
C ASP A 297 -21.86 28.04 -89.15
N LEU A 298 -20.65 27.82 -89.69
CA LEU A 298 -19.66 26.89 -89.12
C LEU A 298 -19.37 27.25 -87.65
N LYS A 299 -19.00 28.49 -87.36
CA LYS A 299 -18.72 28.95 -85.98
C LYS A 299 -19.92 28.76 -85.03
N ASN A 300 -21.14 28.91 -85.53
CA ASN A 300 -22.35 28.65 -84.74
C ASN A 300 -22.50 27.14 -84.46
N THR A 301 -22.27 26.28 -85.45
CA THR A 301 -22.30 24.81 -85.27
C THR A 301 -21.18 24.30 -84.37
N GLU A 302 -19.96 24.85 -84.46
CA GLU A 302 -18.84 24.56 -83.54
C GLU A 302 -19.18 24.94 -82.10
N SER A 303 -19.80 26.11 -81.89
CA SER A 303 -20.24 26.53 -80.56
C SER A 303 -21.36 25.62 -80.03
N GLN A 304 -22.24 25.13 -80.89
CA GLN A 304 -23.29 24.18 -80.51
C GLN A 304 -22.70 22.79 -80.18
N LEU A 305 -21.68 22.34 -80.93
CA LEU A 305 -20.95 21.11 -80.65
C LEU A 305 -20.31 21.16 -79.26
N ARG A 306 -19.59 22.24 -78.93
CA ARG A 306 -19.01 22.43 -77.58
C ARG A 306 -20.07 22.39 -76.47
N ILE A 307 -21.23 23.03 -76.67
CA ILE A 307 -22.35 22.97 -75.72
C ILE A 307 -22.85 21.51 -75.52
N THR A 308 -22.90 20.70 -76.59
CA THR A 308 -23.28 19.28 -76.47
C THR A 308 -22.19 18.42 -75.83
N GLU A 309 -20.92 18.79 -75.98
CA GLU A 309 -19.78 18.15 -75.32
C GLU A 309 -19.79 18.41 -73.80
N ASP A 310 -19.93 19.67 -73.40
CA ASP A 310 -20.12 20.08 -71.99
C ASP A 310 -21.35 19.40 -71.35
N ALA A 311 -22.41 19.16 -72.13
CA ALA A 311 -23.60 18.45 -71.68
C ALA A 311 -23.36 16.94 -71.45
N ILE A 312 -22.43 16.29 -72.16
CA ILE A 312 -22.00 14.92 -71.84
C ILE A 312 -21.29 14.91 -70.50
N ALA A 313 -20.28 15.77 -70.31
CA ALA A 313 -19.52 15.84 -69.06
C ALA A 313 -20.41 16.13 -67.84
N THR A 314 -21.46 16.94 -68.02
CA THR A 314 -22.47 17.21 -66.99
C THR A 314 -23.34 15.99 -66.68
N ALA A 315 -23.79 15.25 -67.70
CA ALA A 315 -24.56 14.03 -67.53
C ALA A 315 -23.73 12.89 -66.91
N GLU A 316 -22.44 12.78 -67.25
CA GLU A 316 -21.54 11.77 -66.68
C GLU A 316 -21.30 12.02 -65.18
N ARG A 317 -21.17 13.28 -64.74
CA ARG A 317 -21.19 13.64 -63.31
C ARG A 317 -22.52 13.32 -62.63
N ALA A 318 -23.65 13.39 -63.33
CA ALA A 318 -24.94 12.97 -62.78
C ALA A 318 -25.00 11.45 -62.55
N VAL A 319 -24.42 10.65 -63.46
CA VAL A 319 -24.24 9.20 -63.27
C VAL A 319 -23.33 8.90 -62.08
N GLU A 320 -22.20 9.60 -61.93
CA GLU A 320 -21.30 9.42 -60.78
C GLU A 320 -22.02 9.70 -59.44
N ASN A 321 -22.77 10.80 -59.36
CA ASN A 321 -23.58 11.13 -58.18
C ASN A 321 -24.65 10.07 -57.88
N ALA A 322 -25.36 9.57 -58.91
CA ALA A 322 -26.36 8.52 -58.74
C ALA A 322 -25.72 7.18 -58.31
N GLN A 323 -24.55 6.83 -58.87
CA GLN A 323 -23.79 5.65 -58.46
C GLN A 323 -23.35 5.74 -57.00
N GLY A 324 -22.99 6.94 -56.53
CA GLY A 324 -22.73 7.23 -55.12
C GLY A 324 -23.92 6.89 -54.22
N LYS A 325 -25.12 7.36 -54.57
CA LYS A 325 -26.36 7.05 -53.82
C LYS A 325 -26.67 5.55 -53.80
N VAL A 326 -26.53 4.85 -54.94
CA VAL A 326 -26.68 3.39 -55.02
C VAL A 326 -25.70 2.67 -54.10
N ASN A 327 -24.46 3.15 -54.00
CA ASN A 327 -23.47 2.58 -53.09
C ASN A 327 -23.81 2.82 -51.62
N ASP A 328 -24.34 4.00 -51.27
CA ASP A 328 -24.76 4.30 -49.89
C ASP A 328 -26.04 3.55 -49.49
N ALA A 329 -27.04 3.44 -50.36
CA ALA A 329 -28.21 2.59 -50.15
C ALA A 329 -27.81 1.10 -50.00
N ARG A 330 -26.82 0.63 -50.78
CA ARG A 330 -26.28 -0.73 -50.65
C ARG A 330 -25.58 -0.95 -49.32
N LYS A 331 -24.81 0.03 -48.81
CA LYS A 331 -24.23 -0.05 -47.46
C LYS A 331 -25.33 -0.14 -46.40
N ARG A 332 -26.32 0.75 -46.44
CA ARG A 332 -27.49 0.72 -45.52
C ARG A 332 -28.17 -0.64 -45.52
N LEU A 333 -28.37 -1.25 -46.69
CA LEU A 333 -28.91 -2.61 -46.81
C LEU A 333 -27.98 -3.66 -46.16
N GLY A 334 -26.66 -3.55 -46.34
CA GLY A 334 -25.68 -4.40 -45.64
C GLY A 334 -25.78 -4.29 -44.12
N HIS A 335 -25.96 -3.08 -43.59
CA HIS A 335 -26.15 -2.80 -42.16
C HIS A 335 -27.47 -3.34 -41.58
N SER A 336 -28.36 -3.96 -42.38
CA SER A 336 -29.52 -4.72 -41.87
C SER A 336 -29.13 -6.04 -41.20
N THR A 337 -27.98 -6.62 -41.57
CA THR A 337 -27.50 -7.89 -41.03
C THR A 337 -26.42 -7.59 -40.00
N ILE A 338 -26.77 -7.76 -38.73
CA ILE A 338 -25.87 -7.42 -37.62
C ILE A 338 -24.92 -8.60 -37.38
N THR A 339 -23.64 -8.40 -37.70
CA THR A 339 -22.58 -9.42 -37.54
C THR A 339 -21.64 -9.10 -36.38
N ALA A 340 -21.02 -10.13 -35.79
CA ALA A 340 -19.98 -9.97 -34.78
C ALA A 340 -18.67 -9.41 -35.40
N PRO A 341 -18.11 -8.27 -34.93
CA PRO A 341 -16.85 -7.73 -35.44
C PRO A 341 -15.61 -8.39 -34.81
N ILE A 342 -15.78 -9.20 -33.76
CA ILE A 342 -14.74 -9.95 -33.07
C ILE A 342 -15.28 -11.32 -32.66
N SER A 343 -14.40 -12.30 -32.51
CA SER A 343 -14.73 -13.56 -31.85
C SER A 343 -14.79 -13.35 -30.33
N GLY A 344 -15.73 -14.00 -29.66
CA GLY A 344 -15.92 -13.86 -28.21
C GLY A 344 -17.27 -14.42 -27.77
N TYR A 345 -17.78 -13.91 -26.65
CA TYR A 345 -19.05 -14.32 -26.05
C TYR A 345 -20.00 -13.14 -25.93
N ILE A 346 -21.31 -13.40 -26.10
CA ILE A 346 -22.36 -12.41 -25.88
C ILE A 346 -22.54 -12.17 -24.38
N THR A 347 -22.19 -10.98 -23.88
CA THR A 347 -22.32 -10.62 -22.45
C THR A 347 -23.62 -9.89 -22.13
N GLU A 348 -24.20 -9.19 -23.11
CA GLU A 348 -25.44 -8.43 -22.96
C GLU A 348 -26.22 -8.51 -24.28
N VAL A 349 -27.54 -8.74 -24.18
CA VAL A 349 -28.49 -8.61 -25.29
C VAL A 349 -29.52 -7.56 -24.86
N THR A 350 -29.51 -6.41 -25.52
CA THR A 350 -30.41 -5.29 -25.20
C THR A 350 -31.67 -5.29 -26.06
N VAL A 351 -31.65 -6.01 -27.19
CA VAL A 351 -32.71 -6.00 -28.21
C VAL A 351 -33.56 -7.27 -28.23
N GLN A 352 -34.87 -7.11 -28.50
CA GLN A 352 -35.84 -8.20 -28.63
C GLN A 352 -36.38 -8.33 -30.06
N ARG A 353 -36.87 -9.53 -30.41
CA ARG A 353 -37.55 -9.77 -31.69
C ARG A 353 -38.83 -8.93 -31.78
N GLY A 354 -39.07 -8.31 -32.93
CA GLY A 354 -40.20 -7.40 -33.15
C GLY A 354 -40.00 -5.99 -32.60
N GLN A 355 -38.87 -5.69 -31.94
CA GLN A 355 -38.56 -4.35 -31.45
C GLN A 355 -38.11 -3.44 -32.62
N PRO A 356 -38.67 -2.22 -32.75
CA PRO A 356 -38.13 -1.21 -33.65
C PRO A 356 -36.83 -0.63 -33.05
N VAL A 357 -35.80 -0.50 -33.87
CA VAL A 357 -34.50 0.08 -33.51
C VAL A 357 -34.10 1.19 -34.49
N ASN A 358 -33.48 2.23 -33.94
CA ASN A 358 -32.96 3.36 -34.70
C ASN A 358 -31.43 3.35 -34.69
N VAL A 359 -30.79 4.02 -35.65
CA VAL A 359 -29.33 4.19 -35.67
C VAL A 359 -28.81 4.68 -34.32
N GLY A 360 -27.79 4.02 -33.79
CA GLY A 360 -27.21 4.28 -32.46
C GLY A 360 -27.90 3.56 -31.29
N THR A 361 -28.96 2.79 -31.51
CA THR A 361 -29.58 1.95 -30.46
C THR A 361 -28.61 0.81 -30.09
N PRO A 362 -28.25 0.58 -28.82
CA PRO A 362 -27.43 -0.56 -28.42
C PRO A 362 -28.19 -1.88 -28.63
N LEU A 363 -27.52 -2.87 -29.20
CA LEU A 363 -28.10 -4.18 -29.55
C LEU A 363 -27.49 -5.32 -28.73
N PHE A 364 -26.15 -5.39 -28.73
CA PHE A 364 -25.37 -6.48 -28.15
C PHE A 364 -24.10 -5.95 -27.48
N ALA A 365 -23.59 -6.64 -26.47
CA ALA A 365 -22.22 -6.49 -26.00
C ALA A 365 -21.47 -7.82 -26.17
N LEU A 366 -20.27 -7.74 -26.74
CA LEU A 366 -19.37 -8.87 -26.97
C LEU A 366 -18.10 -8.69 -26.12
N ALA A 367 -17.64 -9.79 -25.51
CA ALA A 367 -16.37 -9.84 -24.80
C ALA A 367 -15.52 -11.01 -25.30
N PRO A 368 -14.23 -10.81 -25.64
CA PRO A 368 -13.28 -11.91 -25.69
C PRO A 368 -13.05 -12.44 -24.26
N LEU A 369 -12.97 -13.76 -24.09
CA LEU A 369 -12.73 -14.41 -22.79
C LEU A 369 -11.31 -15.00 -22.66
N ASP A 370 -10.42 -14.74 -23.62
CA ASP A 370 -9.01 -15.15 -23.53
C ASP A 370 -8.22 -14.27 -22.55
N GLU A 371 -8.63 -13.00 -22.42
CA GLU A 371 -7.94 -11.98 -21.64
C GLU A 371 -8.93 -11.12 -20.84
N TYR A 372 -8.51 -10.76 -19.64
CA TYR A 372 -9.31 -10.04 -18.67
C TYR A 372 -8.55 -8.82 -18.16
N GLN A 373 -9.30 -7.84 -17.66
CA GLN A 373 -8.76 -6.67 -16.99
C GLN A 373 -9.33 -6.52 -15.59
N VAL A 374 -8.54 -5.90 -14.71
CA VAL A 374 -9.01 -5.42 -13.40
C VAL A 374 -8.66 -3.95 -13.27
N ARG A 375 -9.67 -3.14 -12.91
CA ARG A 375 -9.48 -1.72 -12.62
C ARG A 375 -9.18 -1.53 -11.13
N VAL A 376 -7.95 -1.16 -10.83
CA VAL A 376 -7.36 -1.14 -9.49
C VAL A 376 -7.27 0.31 -8.98
N PRO A 377 -8.08 0.75 -7.99
CA PRO A 377 -7.96 2.07 -7.39
C PRO A 377 -6.70 2.18 -6.53
N ILE A 378 -5.96 3.28 -6.70
CA ILE A 378 -4.72 3.62 -6.00
C ILE A 378 -4.95 4.97 -5.33
N TYR A 379 -5.28 4.93 -4.04
CA TYR A 379 -5.62 6.10 -3.22
C TYR A 379 -4.39 6.93 -2.80
N LYS A 380 -3.18 6.37 -2.89
CA LYS A 380 -1.93 7.02 -2.43
C LYS A 380 -1.12 7.54 -3.60
N TYR A 381 -1.02 8.85 -3.73
CA TYR A 381 -0.25 9.51 -4.79
C TYR A 381 1.25 9.11 -4.80
N GLU A 382 1.87 8.92 -3.63
CA GLU A 382 3.26 8.40 -3.50
C GLU A 382 3.42 7.01 -4.16
N GLU A 383 2.40 6.16 -4.07
CA GLU A 383 2.41 4.81 -4.63
C GLU A 383 2.13 4.87 -6.15
N PHE A 384 1.16 5.67 -6.59
CA PHE A 384 0.86 5.90 -8.00
C PHE A 384 2.08 6.42 -8.80
N LYS A 385 2.82 7.39 -8.26
CA LYS A 385 4.01 7.99 -8.92
C LYS A 385 5.14 6.99 -9.19
N ARG A 386 5.19 5.87 -8.46
CA ARG A 386 6.21 4.80 -8.61
C ARG A 386 5.76 3.67 -9.53
N LEU A 387 4.47 3.57 -9.82
CA LEU A 387 3.95 2.60 -10.78
C LEU A 387 4.34 2.97 -12.20
N LYS A 388 4.54 1.93 -13.02
CA LYS A 388 4.82 2.01 -14.46
C LYS A 388 4.06 0.88 -15.15
N ALA A 389 3.75 1.07 -16.43
CA ALA A 389 3.31 -0.03 -17.29
C ALA A 389 4.40 -1.11 -17.37
N GLY A 390 3.99 -2.37 -17.51
CA GLY A 390 4.86 -3.56 -17.56
C GLY A 390 5.24 -4.15 -16.20
N LEU A 391 4.87 -3.54 -15.07
CA LEU A 391 5.11 -4.14 -13.74
C LEU A 391 4.19 -5.34 -13.48
N THR A 392 4.72 -6.35 -12.81
CA THR A 392 3.97 -7.56 -12.41
C THR A 392 2.90 -7.24 -11.37
N ALA A 393 1.75 -7.89 -11.50
CA ALA A 393 0.67 -7.89 -10.53
C ALA A 393 0.14 -9.32 -10.31
N TYR A 394 -0.22 -9.62 -9.07
CA TYR A 394 -0.87 -10.87 -8.69
C TYR A 394 -2.35 -10.59 -8.44
N ILE A 395 -3.23 -11.34 -9.09
CA ILE A 395 -4.68 -11.19 -9.05
C ILE A 395 -5.25 -12.45 -8.39
N LYS A 396 -5.80 -12.33 -7.19
CA LYS A 396 -6.47 -13.43 -6.51
C LYS A 396 -7.97 -13.34 -6.76
N ILE A 397 -8.56 -14.41 -7.27
CA ILE A 397 -10.01 -14.55 -7.49
C ILE A 397 -10.45 -15.79 -6.71
N GLU A 398 -11.24 -15.58 -5.66
CA GLU A 398 -11.63 -16.62 -4.71
C GLU A 398 -10.42 -17.41 -4.15
N HIS A 399 -10.24 -18.66 -4.61
CA HIS A 399 -9.18 -19.56 -4.22
C HIS A 399 -8.05 -19.70 -5.26
N THR A 400 -8.17 -19.04 -6.42
CA THR A 400 -7.20 -19.12 -7.52
C THR A 400 -6.38 -17.84 -7.62
N GLU A 401 -5.06 -17.97 -7.82
CA GLU A 401 -4.17 -16.82 -8.08
C GLU A 401 -3.71 -16.83 -9.53
N PHE A 402 -3.84 -15.66 -10.18
CA PHE A 402 -3.43 -15.41 -11.56
C PHE A 402 -2.30 -14.38 -11.57
N THR A 403 -1.34 -14.54 -12.49
CA THR A 403 -0.29 -13.54 -12.74
C THR A 403 -0.67 -12.66 -13.92
N GLY A 404 -0.52 -11.34 -13.75
CA GLY A 404 -0.78 -10.35 -14.79
C GLY A 404 0.23 -9.22 -14.77
N THR A 405 0.00 -8.22 -15.61
CA THR A 405 0.86 -7.04 -15.74
C THR A 405 0.03 -5.77 -15.77
N ILE A 406 0.56 -4.68 -15.22
CA ILE A 406 -0.03 -3.35 -15.37
C ILE A 406 0.12 -2.93 -16.84
N ASP A 407 -0.99 -2.87 -17.57
CA ASP A 407 -0.99 -2.45 -18.98
C ASP A 407 -0.94 -0.92 -19.06
N ARG A 408 -1.83 -0.23 -18.32
CA ARG A 408 -1.97 1.23 -18.34
C ARG A 408 -2.26 1.82 -16.96
N LEU A 409 -1.92 3.10 -16.81
CA LEU A 409 -2.25 3.93 -15.64
C LEU A 409 -3.20 5.06 -16.08
N GLY A 410 -4.24 5.29 -15.29
CA GLY A 410 -5.21 6.36 -15.48
C GLY A 410 -4.62 7.70 -15.08
N ALA A 411 -4.50 8.61 -16.05
CA ALA A 411 -3.95 9.95 -15.83
C ALA A 411 -4.86 10.86 -14.98
N ALA A 412 -6.17 10.64 -15.02
CA ALA A 412 -7.15 11.38 -14.25
C ALA A 412 -7.43 10.71 -12.88
N THR A 413 -7.33 11.50 -11.82
CA THR A 413 -7.89 11.17 -10.51
C THR A 413 -9.41 11.16 -10.60
N GLN A 414 -10.08 10.19 -9.99
CA GLN A 414 -11.53 10.15 -9.86
C GLN A 414 -11.93 9.93 -8.40
N THR A 415 -13.03 10.55 -8.01
CA THR A 415 -13.62 10.42 -6.68
C THR A 415 -14.52 9.19 -6.64
N ASP A 416 -14.33 8.32 -5.65
CA ASP A 416 -15.21 7.17 -5.45
C ASP A 416 -16.55 7.56 -4.78
N LYS A 417 -17.47 6.59 -4.64
CA LYS A 417 -18.80 6.81 -4.05
C LYS A 417 -18.78 7.32 -2.60
N TRP A 418 -17.62 7.28 -1.94
CA TRP A 418 -17.41 7.71 -0.55
C TRP A 418 -16.58 9.01 -0.47
N GLY A 419 -16.40 9.72 -1.58
CA GLY A 419 -15.65 10.99 -1.61
C GLY A 419 -14.13 10.82 -1.62
N ARG A 420 -13.59 9.59 -1.74
CA ARG A 420 -12.15 9.35 -1.72
C ARG A 420 -11.57 9.47 -3.12
N GLU A 421 -10.54 10.29 -3.26
CA GLU A 421 -9.82 10.45 -4.53
C GLU A 421 -8.87 9.26 -4.78
N SER A 422 -8.86 8.75 -6.01
CA SER A 422 -7.95 7.70 -6.44
C SER A 422 -7.59 7.82 -7.92
N ASN A 423 -6.36 7.44 -8.26
CA ASN A 423 -5.98 7.14 -9.64
C ASN A 423 -6.17 5.64 -9.88
N PHE A 424 -6.22 5.19 -11.14
CA PHE A 424 -6.46 3.77 -11.44
C PHE A 424 -5.28 3.12 -12.17
N GLY A 425 -4.99 1.88 -11.84
CA GLY A 425 -4.21 0.96 -12.67
C GLY A 425 -5.15 0.03 -13.43
N ILE A 426 -4.86 -0.22 -14.71
CA ILE A 426 -5.50 -1.27 -15.50
C ILE A 426 -4.51 -2.44 -15.54
N VAL A 427 -4.86 -3.52 -14.85
CA VAL A 427 -4.07 -4.76 -14.80
C VAL A 427 -4.68 -5.74 -15.79
N ARG A 428 -3.89 -6.23 -16.74
CA ARG A 428 -4.28 -7.22 -17.75
C ARG A 428 -3.74 -8.59 -17.35
N PHE A 429 -4.55 -9.62 -17.46
CA PHE A 429 -4.16 -11.01 -17.19
C PHE A 429 -4.88 -11.98 -18.12
N LYS A 430 -4.31 -13.17 -18.31
CA LYS A 430 -4.94 -14.24 -19.08
C LYS A 430 -5.72 -15.16 -18.14
N GLY A 431 -6.95 -15.49 -18.51
CA GLY A 431 -7.71 -16.55 -17.84
C GLY A 431 -7.51 -17.88 -18.55
N ASN A 432 -7.79 -18.99 -17.87
CA ASN A 432 -7.68 -20.34 -18.45
C ASN A 432 -8.90 -20.70 -19.34
N GLY A 433 -9.47 -19.72 -20.04
CA GLY A 433 -10.71 -19.88 -20.84
C GLY A 433 -11.99 -20.12 -20.02
N THR A 434 -11.94 -19.96 -18.69
CA THR A 434 -13.07 -20.26 -17.80
C THR A 434 -14.18 -19.21 -17.90
N LEU A 435 -15.33 -19.58 -18.46
CA LEU A 435 -16.57 -18.84 -18.28
C LEU A 435 -16.86 -18.67 -16.78
N GLY A 436 -17.30 -17.47 -16.39
CA GLY A 436 -17.64 -17.13 -15.00
C GLY A 436 -16.64 -16.22 -14.29
N LEU A 437 -15.43 -15.97 -14.83
CA LEU A 437 -14.51 -14.97 -14.24
C LEU A 437 -15.04 -13.53 -14.33
N LEU A 438 -15.87 -13.22 -15.34
CA LEU A 438 -16.43 -11.89 -15.53
C LEU A 438 -17.33 -11.48 -14.35
N GLY A 439 -17.03 -10.33 -13.79
CA GLY A 439 -17.80 -9.72 -12.73
C GLY A 439 -17.57 -10.26 -11.32
N LEU A 440 -16.71 -11.27 -11.16
CA LEU A 440 -16.21 -11.68 -9.84
C LEU A 440 -15.37 -10.58 -9.20
N ASN A 441 -15.25 -10.68 -7.88
CA ASN A 441 -14.39 -9.82 -7.09
C ASN A 441 -12.97 -10.40 -7.06
N ALA A 442 -12.02 -9.55 -7.41
CA ALA A 442 -10.59 -9.83 -7.42
C ALA A 442 -9.87 -8.96 -6.40
N ASP A 443 -8.90 -9.58 -5.75
CA ASP A 443 -7.96 -8.98 -4.83
C ASP A 443 -6.61 -8.84 -5.56
N VAL A 444 -6.25 -7.60 -5.91
CA VAL A 444 -5.03 -7.34 -6.68
C VAL A 444 -3.90 -6.88 -5.77
N ARG A 445 -2.68 -7.38 -6.04
CA ARG A 445 -1.41 -6.99 -5.41
C ARG A 445 -0.43 -6.57 -6.51
N MET A 446 -0.17 -5.27 -6.65
CA MET A 446 0.80 -4.73 -7.62
C MET A 446 2.19 -4.62 -7.01
N VAL A 447 3.24 -5.03 -7.73
CA VAL A 447 4.64 -4.90 -7.27
C VAL A 447 5.17 -3.50 -7.57
N ILE A 448 5.60 -2.74 -6.54
CA ILE A 448 6.02 -1.33 -6.70
C ILE A 448 7.55 -1.17 -6.59
N PRO A 449 8.17 -0.47 -7.55
CA PRO A 449 9.51 0.12 -7.47
C PRO A 449 9.94 0.55 -6.05
N PRO A 450 11.04 0.15 -5.40
CA PRO A 450 11.39 0.67 -4.06
C PRO A 450 11.61 2.20 -4.09
N PRO A 451 11.40 2.93 -2.96
CA PRO A 451 11.55 4.38 -2.94
C PRO A 451 13.02 4.78 -3.16
N SER A 452 13.26 5.76 -4.02
CA SER A 452 14.60 6.16 -4.47
C SER A 452 15.38 7.05 -3.50
N GLN A 453 15.04 7.03 -2.20
CA GLN A 453 15.63 7.93 -1.20
C GLN A 453 16.85 7.26 -0.56
N GLN A 454 18.05 7.83 -0.77
CA GLN A 454 19.28 7.26 -0.22
C GLN A 454 19.31 7.37 1.31
N THR A 455 19.67 6.28 1.98
CA THR A 455 19.84 6.23 3.43
C THR A 455 21.17 6.84 3.87
N ASN A 456 21.17 7.60 4.96
CA ASN A 456 22.40 8.06 5.59
C ASN A 456 23.15 6.88 6.22
N ARG A 457 24.49 6.99 6.33
CA ARG A 457 25.34 5.92 6.89
C ARG A 457 24.87 5.39 8.25
N MET A 458 24.42 6.30 9.13
CA MET A 458 23.88 5.94 10.45
C MET A 458 22.61 5.08 10.33
N THR A 459 21.70 5.45 9.42
CA THR A 459 20.48 4.68 9.13
C THR A 459 20.79 3.34 8.48
N THR A 460 21.81 3.26 7.61
CA THR A 460 22.28 1.99 7.03
C THR A 460 22.75 1.00 8.11
N VAL A 461 23.57 1.47 9.06
CA VAL A 461 24.04 0.63 10.19
C VAL A 461 22.89 0.22 11.09
N LEU A 462 21.97 1.15 11.38
CA LEU A 462 20.83 0.91 12.24
C LEU A 462 19.81 -0.06 11.60
N ASN A 463 19.64 0.01 10.27
CA ASN A 463 18.88 -0.96 9.49
C ASN A 463 19.54 -2.35 9.56
N ALA A 464 20.85 -2.45 9.34
CA ALA A 464 21.56 -3.73 9.45
C ALA A 464 21.42 -4.38 10.85
N LEU A 465 21.56 -3.59 11.92
CA LEU A 465 21.37 -4.04 13.31
C LEU A 465 19.92 -4.44 13.63
N THR A 466 18.94 -3.93 12.88
CA THR A 466 17.51 -4.28 13.02
C THR A 466 17.02 -5.29 11.99
N GLY A 467 17.90 -5.86 11.17
CA GLY A 467 17.57 -6.85 10.13
C GLY A 467 16.88 -6.30 8.88
N ARG A 468 16.91 -4.98 8.68
CA ARG A 468 16.34 -4.28 7.52
C ARG A 468 17.37 -4.14 6.41
N ALA A 469 16.90 -4.00 5.17
CA ALA A 469 17.76 -3.68 4.04
C ALA A 469 18.45 -2.31 4.26
N ALA A 470 19.70 -2.20 3.79
CA ALA A 470 20.55 -1.01 3.95
C ALA A 470 19.89 0.31 3.49
N ASN A 471 18.95 0.21 2.54
CA ASN A 471 18.25 1.28 1.84
C ASN A 471 16.76 1.43 2.23
N ASP A 472 16.25 0.71 3.24
CA ASP A 472 14.86 0.89 3.69
C ASP A 472 14.67 2.19 4.49
N VAL A 473 13.64 2.97 4.15
CA VAL A 473 13.37 4.32 4.68
C VAL A 473 12.01 4.43 5.38
N LYS A 474 11.01 3.63 4.98
CA LYS A 474 9.68 3.58 5.59
C LYS A 474 9.34 2.11 5.79
N SER A 475 9.60 1.57 6.99
CA SER A 475 9.37 0.15 7.24
C SER A 475 7.91 -0.22 7.02
N ARG A 476 7.70 -1.32 6.29
CA ARG A 476 6.41 -2.01 6.23
C ARG A 476 6.54 -3.53 6.42
N THR A 477 7.77 -4.03 6.55
CA THR A 477 8.10 -5.44 6.79
C THR A 477 9.38 -5.52 7.63
N ALA A 478 9.27 -5.91 8.90
CA ALA A 478 10.42 -6.25 9.72
C ALA A 478 10.10 -7.48 10.57
N SER A 479 10.89 -8.54 10.41
CA SER A 479 10.97 -9.63 11.39
C SER A 479 11.49 -9.06 12.71
N VAL A 480 11.00 -9.53 13.86
CA VAL A 480 11.51 -9.03 15.15
C VAL A 480 12.93 -9.55 15.36
N THR A 481 13.90 -8.65 15.31
CA THR A 481 15.31 -8.94 15.50
C THR A 481 15.79 -8.56 16.90
N THR A 482 16.96 -9.09 17.27
CA THR A 482 17.65 -8.78 18.53
C THR A 482 17.83 -7.27 18.77
N GLY A 483 18.01 -6.48 17.71
CA GLY A 483 18.09 -5.02 17.80
C GLY A 483 16.79 -4.35 18.28
N TRP A 484 15.63 -4.79 17.76
CA TRP A 484 14.33 -4.30 18.23
C TRP A 484 14.04 -4.75 19.66
N MET A 485 14.41 -5.98 20.03
CA MET A 485 14.30 -6.44 21.41
C MET A 485 15.12 -5.59 22.40
N PHE A 486 16.33 -5.20 22.01
CA PHE A 486 17.18 -4.35 22.85
C PHE A 486 16.58 -2.96 23.06
N ILE A 487 16.08 -2.32 21.99
CA ILE A 487 15.39 -1.02 22.08
C ILE A 487 14.19 -1.13 23.03
N SER A 488 13.36 -2.17 22.89
CA SER A 488 12.17 -2.38 23.72
C SER A 488 12.52 -2.70 25.18
N PHE A 489 13.55 -3.51 25.42
CA PHE A 489 14.10 -3.78 26.75
C PHE A 489 14.57 -2.48 27.43
N CYS A 490 15.27 -1.60 26.70
CA CYS A 490 15.64 -0.28 27.21
C CYS A 490 14.42 0.58 27.57
N LYS A 491 13.35 0.58 26.78
CA LYS A 491 12.10 1.30 27.12
C LYS A 491 11.47 0.79 28.43
N VAL A 492 11.40 -0.53 28.61
CA VAL A 492 10.84 -1.15 29.83
C VAL A 492 11.64 -0.75 31.06
N ILE A 493 12.98 -0.80 30.98
CA ILE A 493 13.86 -0.36 32.07
C ILE A 493 13.71 1.14 32.34
N GLY A 494 13.69 1.99 31.30
CA GLY A 494 13.52 3.43 31.44
C GLY A 494 12.21 3.80 32.14
N CYS A 495 11.11 3.15 31.76
CA CYS A 495 9.80 3.32 32.38
C CYS A 495 9.78 2.84 33.84
N ALA A 496 10.36 1.67 34.14
CA ALA A 496 10.47 1.16 35.50
C ALA A 496 11.31 2.10 36.41
N CYS A 497 12.46 2.58 35.92
CA CYS A 497 13.28 3.56 36.62
C CYS A 497 12.51 4.87 36.88
N MET A 498 11.79 5.38 35.88
CA MET A 498 10.95 6.57 36.04
C MET A 498 9.92 6.40 37.16
N LEU A 499 9.17 5.29 37.16
CA LEU A 499 8.15 5.01 38.17
C LEU A 499 8.77 4.85 39.57
N VAL A 500 9.91 4.17 39.70
CA VAL A 500 10.65 4.10 40.99
C VAL A 500 11.02 5.51 41.49
N THR A 501 11.55 6.38 40.62
CA THR A 501 11.91 7.75 41.03
C THR A 501 10.69 8.59 41.42
N LEU A 502 9.57 8.46 40.72
CA LEU A 502 8.30 9.12 41.06
C LEU A 502 7.72 8.60 42.38
N THR A 503 7.75 7.29 42.63
CA THR A 503 7.30 6.71 43.92
C THR A 503 8.18 7.13 45.08
N LEU A 504 9.50 7.24 44.90
CA LEU A 504 10.40 7.78 45.92
C LEU A 504 10.11 9.27 46.20
N LEU A 505 9.91 10.08 45.16
CA LEU A 505 9.55 11.49 45.31
C LEU A 505 8.19 11.67 46.03
N ALA A 506 7.17 10.91 45.63
CA ALA A 506 5.87 10.91 46.30
C ALA A 506 5.98 10.45 47.76
N SER A 507 6.82 9.45 48.05
CA SER A 507 7.09 9.00 49.43
C SER A 507 7.76 10.07 50.28
N ALA A 508 8.64 10.90 49.69
CA ALA A 508 9.17 12.09 50.34
C ALA A 508 8.04 13.05 50.75
N VAL A 509 7.10 13.31 49.83
CA VAL A 509 6.04 14.31 50.03
C VAL A 509 5.00 13.85 51.06
N PHE A 510 4.47 12.62 50.91
CA PHE A 510 3.23 12.22 51.61
C PHE A 510 3.41 11.57 53.00
N ARG A 511 4.65 11.31 53.46
CA ARG A 511 4.99 10.64 54.75
C ARG A 511 4.40 9.25 55.02
N SER A 512 3.35 8.83 54.30
CA SER A 512 2.78 7.48 54.33
C SER A 512 3.13 6.74 53.04
N PRO A 513 3.72 5.53 53.11
CA PRO A 513 4.08 4.75 51.93
C PRO A 513 2.84 4.35 51.12
N LEU A 514 1.73 4.05 51.80
CA LEU A 514 0.48 3.65 51.16
C LEU A 514 -0.16 4.79 50.38
N ILE A 515 -0.14 6.01 50.92
CA ILE A 515 -0.64 7.21 50.23
C ILE A 515 0.27 7.55 49.04
N ALA A 516 1.58 7.47 49.19
CA ALA A 516 2.52 7.69 48.10
C ALA A 516 2.30 6.71 46.93
N ILE A 517 2.13 5.41 47.23
CA ILE A 517 1.83 4.38 46.24
C ILE A 517 0.50 4.65 45.52
N LEU A 518 -0.58 4.88 46.27
CA LEU A 518 -1.89 5.19 45.69
C LEU A 518 -1.87 6.49 44.87
N SER A 519 -1.06 7.49 45.27
CA SER A 519 -0.93 8.74 44.51
C SER A 519 -0.23 8.54 43.16
N VAL A 520 0.77 7.66 43.06
CA VAL A 520 1.45 7.35 41.78
C VAL A 520 0.56 6.51 40.88
N ILE A 521 -0.14 5.51 41.44
CA ILE A 521 -1.15 4.72 40.69
C ILE A 521 -2.26 5.65 40.17
N GLY A 522 -2.79 6.52 41.03
CA GLY A 522 -3.82 7.49 40.68
C GLY A 522 -3.35 8.47 39.61
N LEU A 523 -2.18 9.07 39.77
CA LEU A 523 -1.61 10.00 38.79
C LEU A 523 -1.41 9.36 37.41
N TRP A 524 -0.98 8.09 37.36
CA TRP A 524 -0.84 7.34 36.11
C TRP A 524 -2.19 7.09 35.42
N HIS A 525 -3.20 6.61 36.13
CA HIS A 525 -4.54 6.42 35.56
C HIS A 525 -5.19 7.74 35.13
N VAL A 526 -5.07 8.80 35.93
CA VAL A 526 -5.59 10.13 35.61
C VAL A 526 -4.86 10.75 34.42
N SER A 527 -3.54 10.56 34.29
CA SER A 527 -2.78 11.02 33.12
C SER A 527 -3.25 10.36 31.82
N ASN A 528 -3.53 9.06 31.83
CA ASN A 528 -4.04 8.35 30.66
C ASN A 528 -5.43 8.87 30.27
N LEU A 529 -6.32 9.02 31.27
CA LEU A 529 -7.66 9.55 31.06
C LEU A 529 -7.63 10.99 30.49
N LEU A 530 -6.69 11.84 30.96
CA LEU A 530 -6.51 13.20 30.47
C LEU A 530 -6.01 13.27 29.03
N PHE A 531 -5.10 12.39 28.60
CA PHE A 531 -4.64 12.36 27.21
C PHE A 531 -5.73 11.87 26.25
N ASP A 532 -6.55 10.89 26.66
CA ASP A 532 -7.72 10.45 25.91
C ASP A 532 -8.75 11.59 25.76
N PHE A 533 -9.08 12.30 26.85
CA PHE A 533 -10.01 13.45 26.80
C PHE A 533 -9.47 14.66 26.04
N ALA A 534 -8.14 14.87 26.01
CA ALA A 534 -7.51 15.97 25.28
C ALA A 534 -7.45 15.74 23.76
N GLY A 535 -7.93 14.60 23.24
CA GLY A 535 -7.85 14.26 21.82
C GLY A 535 -6.41 14.01 21.34
N LEU A 536 -5.52 13.62 22.26
CA LEU A 536 -4.11 13.31 21.99
C LEU A 536 -3.82 11.83 22.25
N PRO A 537 -4.48 10.90 21.52
CA PRO A 537 -4.37 9.46 21.77
C PRO A 537 -2.92 8.96 21.63
N GLU A 538 -2.10 9.56 20.75
CA GLU A 538 -0.68 9.15 20.59
C GLU A 538 0.19 9.39 21.83
N LEU A 539 -0.28 10.17 22.82
CA LEU A 539 0.36 10.39 24.12
C LEU A 539 -0.26 9.56 25.25
N SER A 540 -1.41 8.91 25.00
CA SER A 540 -2.07 8.03 25.97
C SER A 540 -1.33 6.70 26.08
N TYR A 541 -0.96 6.29 27.29
CA TYR A 541 -0.25 5.04 27.52
C TYR A 541 -1.08 3.81 27.13
N LEU A 542 -2.40 3.89 27.26
CA LEU A 542 -3.33 2.81 26.87
C LEU A 542 -3.46 2.71 25.35
N GLU A 543 -3.48 3.83 24.63
CA GLU A 543 -3.48 3.82 23.17
C GLU A 543 -2.11 3.40 22.61
N MET A 544 -1.02 3.84 23.24
CA MET A 544 0.35 3.40 22.93
C MET A 544 0.50 1.87 23.13
N ILE A 545 -0.15 1.30 24.15
CA ILE A 545 -0.25 -0.16 24.35
C ILE A 545 -1.15 -0.83 23.31
N ARG A 546 -2.30 -0.26 22.96
CA ARG A 546 -3.21 -0.79 21.92
C ARG A 546 -2.65 -0.66 20.50
N THR A 547 -1.66 0.19 20.29
CA THR A 547 -0.97 0.41 19.02
C THR A 547 0.52 0.11 19.13
N MET A 548 0.91 -0.89 19.94
CA MET A 548 2.31 -1.28 20.10
C MET A 548 2.93 -1.88 18.82
N ASP A 549 2.14 -2.24 17.80
CA ASP A 549 2.61 -2.46 16.42
C ASP A 549 3.34 -1.23 15.82
N LYS A 550 3.00 0.01 16.25
CA LYS A 550 3.82 1.21 15.99
C LYS A 550 5.13 1.20 16.80
N VAL A 551 5.06 0.83 18.08
CA VAL A 551 6.14 1.00 19.10
C VAL A 551 7.20 -0.12 19.07
N LEU A 552 6.82 -1.32 18.63
CA LEU A 552 7.64 -2.54 18.49
C LEU A 552 7.99 -2.87 17.03
N GLY A 553 7.36 -2.21 16.06
CA GLY A 553 7.96 -1.98 14.76
C GLY A 553 7.41 -2.77 13.57
N GLY A 554 6.16 -2.49 13.18
CA GLY A 554 5.77 -2.57 11.76
C GLY A 554 6.18 -1.31 10.98
N ILE A 555 5.92 -0.12 11.55
CA ILE A 555 5.80 1.15 10.80
C ILE A 555 6.78 2.25 11.24
N ALA A 556 7.36 2.16 12.45
CA ALA A 556 8.22 3.22 13.00
C ALA A 556 9.69 3.18 12.55
N SER A 557 10.32 4.36 12.57
CA SER A 557 11.77 4.51 12.34
C SER A 557 12.54 4.10 13.61
N PRO A 558 13.71 3.43 13.51
CA PRO A 558 14.44 3.06 14.72
C PRO A 558 15.11 4.28 15.38
N TYR A 559 15.25 5.39 14.65
CA TYR A 559 15.76 6.66 15.16
C TYR A 559 14.79 7.32 16.16
N THR A 560 13.50 7.38 15.83
CA THR A 560 12.47 7.91 16.75
C THR A 560 12.40 7.07 18.02
N GLU A 561 12.54 5.74 17.92
CA GLU A 561 12.50 4.88 19.11
C GLU A 561 13.74 4.99 20.01
N LEU A 562 14.92 5.23 19.45
CA LEU A 562 16.09 5.59 20.25
C LEU A 562 15.93 6.96 20.92
N GLY A 563 15.28 7.92 20.27
CA GLY A 563 14.88 9.20 20.87
C GLY A 563 13.95 9.01 22.07
N ASN A 564 12.92 8.16 21.93
CA ASN A 564 11.99 7.81 23.00
C ASN A 564 12.70 7.17 24.20
N VAL A 565 13.65 6.25 23.95
CA VAL A 565 14.50 5.66 24.99
C VAL A 565 15.33 6.73 25.70
N ALA A 566 16.03 7.59 24.94
CA ALA A 566 16.87 8.65 25.51
C ALA A 566 16.06 9.62 26.37
N TRP A 567 14.84 9.97 25.95
CA TRP A 567 13.93 10.83 26.70
C TRP A 567 13.50 10.21 28.03
N LEU A 568 13.07 8.93 28.03
CA LEU A 568 12.69 8.20 29.24
C LEU A 568 13.82 8.15 30.29
N PHE A 569 15.04 7.81 29.87
CA PHE A 569 16.20 7.78 30.77
C PHE A 569 16.63 9.18 31.24
N GLY A 570 16.56 10.19 30.37
CA GLY A 570 16.82 11.58 30.74
C GLY A 570 15.84 12.08 31.82
N PHE A 571 14.55 11.86 31.63
CA PHE A 571 13.50 12.23 32.58
C PHE A 571 13.67 11.52 33.93
N ALA A 572 13.85 10.19 33.92
CA ALA A 572 14.09 9.41 35.13
C ALA A 572 15.35 9.89 35.90
N THR A 573 16.41 10.28 35.18
CA THR A 573 17.63 10.81 35.81
C THR A 573 17.39 12.16 36.50
N VAL A 574 16.71 13.09 35.83
CA VAL A 574 16.40 14.42 36.40
C VAL A 574 15.53 14.32 37.65
N PHE A 575 14.46 13.52 37.60
CA PHE A 575 13.57 13.34 38.76
C PHE A 575 14.21 12.51 39.88
N GLY A 576 15.07 11.55 39.55
CA GLY A 576 15.88 10.82 40.53
C GLY A 576 16.85 11.73 41.29
N ILE A 577 17.51 12.66 40.60
CA ILE A 577 18.36 13.68 41.22
C ILE A 577 17.50 14.60 42.11
N LEU A 578 16.37 15.12 41.60
CA LEU A 578 15.48 16.02 42.34
C LEU A 578 14.97 15.38 43.64
N ALA A 579 14.55 14.10 43.59
CA ALA A 579 14.14 13.36 44.76
C ALA A 579 15.27 13.27 45.80
N LEU A 580 16.49 12.95 45.35
CA LEU A 580 17.67 12.87 46.21
C LEU A 580 17.98 14.22 46.87
N THR A 581 17.93 15.35 46.15
CA THR A 581 18.15 16.68 46.74
C THR A 581 17.07 17.07 47.74
N VAL A 582 15.79 16.82 47.44
CA VAL A 582 14.67 17.13 48.36
C VAL A 582 14.75 16.30 49.64
N PHE A 583 15.23 15.06 49.57
CA PHE A 583 15.50 14.26 50.77
C PHE A 583 16.69 14.79 51.57
N ILE A 584 17.81 15.13 50.93
CA ILE A 584 19.00 15.68 51.61
C ILE A 584 18.71 17.02 52.28
N GLN A 585 17.90 17.89 51.66
CA GLN A 585 17.52 19.20 52.22
C GLN A 585 16.55 19.13 53.41
N ARG A 586 15.99 17.95 53.72
CA ARG A 586 15.03 17.75 54.82
C ARG A 586 15.64 17.19 56.11
N ASP A 587 16.96 16.97 56.14
CA ASP A 587 17.65 16.68 57.40
C ASP A 587 17.77 17.97 58.24
N PRO A 588 17.53 17.93 59.57
CA PRO A 588 17.97 19.02 60.44
C PRO A 588 19.50 19.10 60.42
N PRO A 589 20.11 20.29 60.62
CA PRO A 589 21.54 20.39 60.84
C PRO A 589 21.94 19.57 62.07
N LYS A 590 23.15 18.99 62.00
CA LYS A 590 23.72 18.08 63.00
C LYS A 590 23.78 18.65 64.41
#